data_AF-A0A7X5DGQ8-F1
#
_entry.id   AF-A0A7X5DGQ8-F1
#
_cell.length_a   1.000
_cell.length_b   1.000
_cell.length_c   1.000
_cell.angle_alpha   90.00
_cell.angle_beta   90.00
_cell.angle_gamma   90.00
#
_symmetry.space_group_name_H-M   'P 1'
#
loop_
_entity.id
_entity.type
_entity.pdbx_description
1 polymer ?
#
loop_
_entity_poly.entity_id
_entity_poly.type
_entity_poly.pdbx_seq_one_letter_code
_entity_poly.pdbx_strand_id
1 'polypeptide(L)'
;MDFDYSDRDKDASYDAASATKIVLSGAGATIEGDGASADGSTVTITAAGTYVVSGELADGALVVNATDQDKVQVVLDGATIRHSDGAAFEVQQADKVFITLADSSQNTLAD
;
A
#
# COMPACT_ATOMS: atom_id res chain seq x y z
N MET A 1 4.55 21.27 19.78
CA MET A 1 4.45 20.13 18.85
C MET A 1 4.95 18.93 19.61
N ASP A 2 4.14 17.88 19.67
CA ASP A 2 4.54 16.58 20.18
C ASP A 2 5.25 15.85 19.03
N PHE A 3 6.49 15.42 19.26
CA PHE A 3 7.31 14.72 18.27
C PHE A 3 7.49 13.24 18.63
N ASP A 4 6.85 12.78 19.70
CA ASP A 4 6.94 11.39 20.12
C ASP A 4 6.10 10.51 19.19
N TYR A 5 6.67 9.35 18.84
CA TYR A 5 5.93 8.31 18.15
C TYR A 5 4.86 7.74 19.09
N SER A 6 3.61 7.73 18.62
CA SER A 6 2.52 7.06 19.33
C SER A 6 2.74 5.55 19.39
N ASP A 7 2.04 4.86 20.27
CA ASP A 7 2.09 3.39 20.31
C ASP A 7 1.67 2.77 18.97
N ARG A 8 0.73 3.41 18.26
CA ARG A 8 0.29 2.97 16.94
C ARG A 8 1.40 3.09 15.88
N ASP A 9 2.28 4.09 15.98
CA ASP A 9 3.40 4.28 15.05
C ASP A 9 4.49 3.21 15.21
N LYS A 10 4.57 2.60 16.40
CA LYS A 10 5.52 1.52 16.72
C LYS A 10 4.92 0.13 16.46
N ASP A 11 3.62 0.06 16.23
CA ASP A 11 2.90 -1.19 16.04
C ASP A 11 2.93 -1.62 14.56
N ALA A 12 3.82 -2.55 14.27
CA ALA A 12 3.93 -3.19 12.96
C ALA A 12 2.95 -4.37 12.78
N SER A 13 2.15 -4.72 13.79
CA SER A 13 1.21 -5.82 13.67
C SER A 13 0.08 -5.50 12.69
N TYR A 14 -0.48 -6.56 12.11
CA TYR A 14 -1.63 -6.51 11.22
C TYR A 14 -2.33 -7.86 11.18
N ASP A 15 -3.63 -7.86 10.89
CA ASP A 15 -4.40 -9.09 10.66
C ASP A 15 -4.56 -9.36 9.16
N ALA A 16 -3.69 -10.21 8.63
CA ALA A 16 -3.68 -10.59 7.22
C ALA A 16 -4.98 -11.29 6.75
N ALA A 17 -5.75 -11.89 7.66
CA ALA A 17 -6.99 -12.59 7.30
C ALA A 17 -8.14 -11.60 7.02
N SER A 18 -8.13 -10.46 7.70
CA SER A 18 -9.12 -9.38 7.52
C SER A 18 -8.70 -8.31 6.50
N ALA A 19 -7.44 -8.32 6.07
CA ALA A 19 -6.89 -7.31 5.18
C ALA A 19 -7.39 -7.49 3.74
N THR A 20 -7.51 -6.37 3.03
CA THR A 20 -7.68 -6.39 1.57
C THR A 20 -6.38 -6.84 0.93
N LYS A 21 -6.43 -7.85 0.07
CA LYS A 21 -5.24 -8.37 -0.63
C LYS A 21 -5.15 -7.76 -2.01
N ILE A 22 -3.96 -7.31 -2.38
CA ILE A 22 -3.63 -6.72 -3.67
C ILE A 22 -2.47 -7.52 -4.26
N VAL A 23 -2.75 -8.32 -5.30
CA VAL A 23 -1.75 -9.13 -5.99
C VAL A 23 -1.45 -8.48 -7.34
N LEU A 24 -0.25 -7.91 -7.46
CA LEU A 24 0.24 -7.22 -8.66
C LEU A 24 0.68 -8.25 -9.72
N SER A 25 0.31 -8.01 -10.98
CA SER A 25 0.47 -8.96 -12.09
C SER A 25 1.01 -8.32 -13.38
N GLY A 26 2.10 -7.57 -13.28
CA GLY A 26 2.83 -6.93 -14.37
C GLY A 26 2.22 -5.61 -14.81
N ALA A 27 1.01 -5.63 -15.37
CA ALA A 27 0.32 -4.45 -15.92
C ALA A 27 -1.05 -4.21 -15.26
N GLY A 28 -1.23 -4.70 -14.04
CA GLY A 28 -2.47 -4.57 -13.28
C GLY A 28 -2.41 -5.32 -11.95
N ALA A 29 -3.56 -5.50 -11.31
CA ALA A 29 -3.66 -6.18 -10.03
C ALA A 29 -4.99 -6.93 -9.87
N THR A 30 -4.96 -8.00 -9.08
CA THR A 30 -6.16 -8.65 -8.54
C THR A 30 -6.38 -8.18 -7.11
N ILE A 31 -7.61 -7.82 -6.77
CA ILE A 31 -7.98 -7.29 -5.46
C ILE A 31 -9.03 -8.20 -4.81
N GLU A 32 -8.75 -8.66 -3.60
CA GLU A 32 -9.68 -9.42 -2.76
C GLU A 32 -9.98 -8.60 -1.49
N GLY A 33 -11.19 -8.03 -1.43
CA GLY A 33 -11.61 -7.14 -0.35
C GLY A 33 -12.11 -5.80 -0.90
N ASP A 34 -12.34 -4.85 0.01
CA ASP A 34 -12.90 -3.54 -0.30
C ASP A 34 -11.84 -2.42 -0.14
N GLY A 35 -12.19 -1.21 -0.60
CA GLY A 35 -11.40 0.00 -0.35
C GLY A 35 -10.17 0.16 -1.26
N ALA A 36 -10.01 -0.70 -2.26
CA ALA A 36 -9.01 -0.53 -3.31
C ALA A 36 -9.60 -0.88 -4.69
N SER A 37 -9.06 -0.26 -5.73
CA SER A 37 -9.43 -0.52 -7.13
C SER A 37 -8.18 -0.51 -8.02
N ALA A 38 -8.23 -1.24 -9.14
CA ALA A 38 -7.20 -1.22 -10.17
C ALA A 38 -7.76 -0.66 -11.47
N ASP A 39 -7.06 0.31 -12.07
CA ASP A 39 -7.30 0.82 -13.42
C ASP A 39 -6.00 0.74 -14.22
N GLY A 40 -5.91 -0.25 -15.11
CA GLY A 40 -4.66 -0.62 -15.78
C GLY A 40 -3.54 -0.88 -14.77
N SER A 41 -2.39 -0.24 -14.96
CA SER A 41 -1.25 -0.31 -14.06
C SER A 41 -1.32 0.67 -12.87
N THR A 42 -2.48 1.25 -12.56
CA THR A 42 -2.65 2.09 -11.37
C THR A 42 -3.54 1.39 -10.37
N VAL A 43 -3.01 1.14 -9.16
CA VAL A 43 -3.79 0.62 -8.05
C VAL A 43 -4.05 1.75 -7.06
N THR A 44 -5.30 2.03 -6.74
CA THR A 44 -5.69 3.11 -5.84
C THR A 44 -6.38 2.57 -4.60
N ILE A 45 -5.85 2.92 -3.43
CA ILE A 45 -6.44 2.69 -2.11
C ILE A 45 -7.24 3.95 -1.73
N THR A 46 -8.52 3.78 -1.41
CA THR A 46 -9.47 4.90 -1.22
C THR A 46 -10.16 4.93 0.15
N ALA A 47 -9.86 3.99 1.03
CA ALA A 47 -10.48 3.92 2.36
C ALA A 47 -9.46 3.59 3.45
N ALA A 48 -9.81 3.87 4.72
CA ALA A 48 -9.07 3.37 5.86
C ALA A 48 -9.07 1.83 5.89
N GLY A 49 -7.97 1.24 6.34
CA GLY A 49 -7.85 -0.21 6.45
C GLY A 49 -6.41 -0.71 6.32
N THR A 50 -6.29 -2.04 6.25
CA THR A 50 -5.03 -2.74 6.04
C THR A 50 -5.04 -3.40 4.66
N TYR A 51 -3.97 -3.20 3.91
CA TYR A 51 -3.81 -3.67 2.54
C TYR A 51 -2.51 -4.47 2.44
N VAL A 52 -2.61 -5.76 2.12
CA VAL A 52 -1.45 -6.62 1.89
C VAL A 52 -1.15 -6.67 0.41
N VAL A 53 0.01 -6.16 0.01
CA VAL A 53 0.43 -6.01 -1.38
C VAL A 53 1.56 -6.97 -1.70
N SER A 54 1.42 -7.74 -2.76
CA SER A 54 2.44 -8.70 -3.22
C SER A 54 2.52 -8.75 -4.74
N GLY A 55 3.56 -9.40 -5.29
CA GLY A 55 3.73 -9.55 -6.73
C GLY A 55 4.48 -8.39 -7.38
N GLU A 56 4.33 -8.22 -8.70
CA GLU A 56 5.07 -7.23 -9.47
C GLU A 56 4.14 -6.31 -10.27
N LEU A 57 4.44 -5.01 -10.29
CA LEU A 57 3.91 -4.02 -11.21
C LEU A 57 5.09 -3.39 -11.96
N ALA A 58 5.17 -3.68 -13.26
CA ALA A 58 6.38 -3.44 -14.06
C ALA A 58 6.56 -1.98 -14.47
N ASP A 59 5.45 -1.27 -14.65
CA ASP A 59 5.40 0.17 -14.90
C ASP A 59 4.02 0.70 -14.50
N GLY A 60 3.92 1.23 -13.28
CA GLY A 60 2.65 1.56 -12.63
C GLY A 60 2.82 2.09 -11.21
N ALA A 61 1.74 2.59 -10.63
CA ALA A 61 1.77 3.21 -9.31
C ALA A 61 0.81 2.53 -8.32
N LEU A 62 1.23 2.45 -7.07
CA LEU A 62 0.35 2.22 -5.93
C LEU A 62 0.05 3.56 -5.26
N VAL A 63 -1.20 4.00 -5.37
CA VAL A 63 -1.67 5.31 -4.93
C VAL A 63 -2.54 5.18 -3.69
N VAL A 64 -2.28 5.98 -2.66
CA VAL A 64 -3.18 6.16 -1.51
C VAL A 64 -3.88 7.50 -1.65
N ASN A 65 -5.18 7.44 -1.89
CA ASN A 65 -6.06 8.60 -2.03
C ASN A 65 -7.37 8.35 -1.24
N ALA A 66 -7.23 8.31 0.09
CA ALA A 66 -8.32 8.15 1.04
C ALA A 66 -8.81 9.53 1.54
N THR A 67 -9.58 9.59 2.62
CA THR A 67 -9.97 10.87 3.23
C THR A 67 -8.90 11.41 4.19
N ASP A 68 -8.96 12.69 4.54
CA ASP A 68 -8.02 13.31 5.50
C ASP A 68 -8.18 12.85 6.96
N GLN A 69 -9.16 11.97 7.24
CA GLN A 69 -9.37 11.31 8.53
C GLN A 69 -8.93 9.84 8.51
N ASP A 70 -8.64 9.28 7.34
CA ASP A 70 -8.39 7.85 7.19
C ASP A 70 -6.95 7.48 7.49
N LYS A 71 -6.80 6.38 8.24
CA LYS A 71 -5.52 5.74 8.51
C LYS A 71 -5.40 4.48 7.67
N VAL A 72 -4.33 4.40 6.88
CA VAL A 72 -4.08 3.32 5.94
C VAL A 72 -2.80 2.60 6.33
N GLN A 73 -2.84 1.28 6.45
CA GLN A 73 -1.64 0.46 6.60
C GLN A 73 -1.43 -0.34 5.33
N VAL A 74 -0.31 -0.07 4.65
CA VAL A 74 0.15 -0.84 3.50
C VAL A 74 1.21 -1.81 3.98
N VAL A 75 0.93 -3.10 3.88
CA VAL A 75 1.86 -4.18 4.16
C VAL A 75 2.45 -4.64 2.84
N LEU A 76 3.75 -4.45 2.64
CA LEU A 76 4.47 -4.94 1.47
C LEU A 76 5.00 -6.35 1.77
N ASP A 77 4.50 -7.33 1.05
CA ASP A 77 4.81 -8.76 1.19
C ASP A 77 5.33 -9.34 -0.13
N GLY A 78 6.58 -9.04 -0.45
CA GLY A 78 7.20 -9.45 -1.71
C GLY A 78 6.73 -8.61 -2.91
N ALA A 79 6.43 -7.32 -2.68
CA ALA A 79 5.98 -6.40 -3.71
C ALA A 79 7.16 -5.75 -4.45
N THR A 80 7.09 -5.75 -5.79
CA THR A 80 8.00 -5.00 -6.66
C THR A 80 7.19 -4.03 -7.52
N ILE A 81 7.43 -2.73 -7.38
CA ILE A 81 6.70 -1.69 -8.11
C ILE A 81 7.71 -0.78 -8.77
N ARG A 82 7.57 -0.58 -10.08
CA ARG A 82 8.35 0.39 -10.84
C ARG A 82 7.42 1.35 -11.55
N HIS A 83 7.83 2.60 -11.71
CA HIS A 83 7.08 3.59 -12.47
C HIS A 83 8.04 4.57 -13.16
N SER A 84 8.31 4.39 -14.45
CA SER A 84 9.37 5.17 -15.12
C SER A 84 9.08 6.66 -15.30
N ASP A 85 7.81 7.04 -15.14
CA ASP A 85 7.33 8.41 -15.35
C ASP A 85 6.87 9.09 -14.05
N GLY A 86 7.23 8.57 -12.86
CA GLY A 86 6.80 9.13 -11.57
C GLY A 86 6.98 8.21 -10.37
N ALA A 87 6.26 8.43 -9.28
CA ALA A 87 6.44 7.66 -8.06
C ALA A 87 5.79 6.25 -8.14
N ALA A 88 6.56 5.21 -7.83
CA ALA A 88 6.03 3.84 -7.65
C ALA A 88 5.02 3.73 -6.51
N PHE A 89 5.19 4.53 -5.44
CA PHE A 89 4.25 4.63 -4.33
C PHE A 89 3.94 6.10 -4.05
N GLU A 90 2.69 6.49 -4.22
CA GLU A 90 2.25 7.87 -4.11
C GLU A 90 1.17 8.00 -3.04
N VAL A 91 1.36 8.91 -2.09
CA VAL A 91 0.33 9.26 -1.11
C VAL A 91 -0.21 10.64 -1.45
N GLN A 92 -1.44 10.68 -1.96
CA GLN A 92 -2.14 11.91 -2.31
C GLN A 92 -2.92 12.46 -1.11
N GLN A 93 -3.65 11.58 -0.39
CA GLN A 93 -4.44 11.99 0.76
C GLN A 93 -4.66 10.83 1.76
N ALA A 94 -4.43 11.11 3.04
CA ALA A 94 -4.76 10.29 4.21
C ALA A 94 -4.49 11.13 5.49
N ASP A 95 -5.05 10.76 6.65
CA ASP A 95 -4.57 11.24 7.96
C ASP A 95 -3.15 10.71 8.23
N LYS A 96 -2.96 9.40 8.02
CA LYS A 96 -1.66 8.74 8.19
C LYS A 96 -1.56 7.48 7.35
N VAL A 97 -0.39 7.28 6.76
CA VAL A 97 -0.03 6.02 6.07
C VAL A 97 1.08 5.33 6.84
N PHE A 98 0.84 4.06 7.20
CA PHE A 98 1.85 3.17 7.76
C PHE A 98 2.33 2.24 6.65
N ILE A 99 3.64 2.09 6.52
CA ILE A 99 4.23 1.09 5.63
C ILE A 99 4.88 0.02 6.51
N THR A 100 4.41 -1.21 6.37
CA THR A 100 4.93 -2.37 7.08
C THR A 100 5.56 -3.31 6.06
N LEU A 101 6.75 -3.84 6.36
CA LEU A 101 7.35 -4.90 5.54
C LEU A 101 6.99 -6.23 6.20
N ALA A 102 6.39 -7.15 5.45
CA ALA A 102 6.09 -8.48 5.98
C ALA A 102 7.40 -9.21 6.35
N ASP A 103 7.34 -10.06 7.38
CA ASP A 103 8.51 -10.78 7.87
C ASP A 103 9.18 -11.59 6.76
N SER A 104 10.51 -11.49 6.69
CA SER A 104 11.35 -12.18 5.68
C SER A 104 11.05 -11.82 4.22
N SER A 105 10.26 -10.78 3.96
CA SER A 105 9.99 -10.30 2.60
C SER A 105 11.08 -9.36 2.10
N GLN A 106 11.23 -9.30 0.77
CA GLN A 106 12.00 -8.27 0.08
C GLN A 106 11.06 -7.51 -0.84
N ASN A 107 11.06 -6.19 -0.72
CA ASN A 107 10.19 -5.30 -1.47
C ASN A 107 11.04 -4.28 -2.24
N THR A 108 10.62 -3.91 -3.44
CA THR A 108 11.32 -2.94 -4.30
C THR A 108 10.36 -1.88 -4.79
N LEU A 109 10.71 -0.62 -4.59
CA LEU A 109 10.04 0.54 -5.21
C LEU A 109 11.10 1.28 -6.04
N ALA A 110 10.83 1.56 -7.30
CA ALA A 110 11.76 2.30 -8.17
C ALA A 110 11.02 3.26 -9.11
N ASP A 111 11.59 4.45 -9.29
CA ASP A 111 11.20 5.46 -10.28
C ASP A 111 12.19 5.51 -11.46
#